data_AF-A0A1Y3Y2D1-F1
#
_entry.id   AF-A0A1Y3Y2D1-F1
#
_cell.length_a   1.000
_cell.length_b   1.000
_cell.length_c   1.000
_cell.angle_alpha   90.00
_cell.angle_beta   90.00
_cell.angle_gamma   90.00
#
_symmetry.space_group_name_H-M   'P 1'
#
loop_
_entity.id
_entity.type
_entity.pdbx_description
1 polymer ?
#
loop_
_entity_poly.entity_id
_entity_poly.type
_entity_poly.pdbx_seq_one_letter_code
_entity_poly.pdbx_strand_id
1 'polypeptide(L)'
;MSKVFEDKACSQFLLQIILEKKDLIVQKVHAQHDVKNLQGRSIRLDIIAIDEDGRVYNIEIQRSDKGASIKRARYNSSLLDANVTEPGDDYENLAETYVIFITENDVLKAGLPIYHIDRTIKETGAAFGDETHIVYVNSQIKDGTELGKLMHDFSCTDANDMHYKILADRVRYFKEDAKGVEAMCKAMEDMRKEAAAEQLLKTLRNLMKNLGWTAEQAMTAMGVSESEKDILMKRI
;
A
#
# COMPACT_ATOMS: atom_id res chain seq x y z
N MET A 1 0.63 -3.09 -11.41
CA MET A 1 1.00 -4.21 -10.53
C MET A 1 0.07 -4.40 -9.35
N SER A 2 -0.38 -3.37 -8.62
CA SER A 2 -1.23 -3.56 -7.42
C SER A 2 -2.45 -4.48 -7.63
N LYS A 3 -3.15 -4.36 -8.78
CA LYS A 3 -4.29 -5.24 -9.14
C LYS A 3 -3.93 -6.75 -9.20
N VAL A 4 -2.69 -7.08 -9.55
CA VAL A 4 -2.20 -8.47 -9.61
C VAL A 4 -2.19 -9.09 -8.21
N PHE A 5 -1.77 -8.32 -7.22
CA PHE A 5 -1.63 -8.74 -5.82
C PHE A 5 -2.92 -8.58 -4.99
N GLU A 6 -4.06 -8.34 -5.64
CA GLU A 6 -5.36 -8.64 -5.01
C GLU A 6 -5.63 -10.15 -5.03
N ASP A 7 -4.95 -10.87 -5.93
CA ASP A 7 -4.97 -12.33 -5.96
C ASP A 7 -4.13 -12.91 -4.82
N LYS A 8 -4.73 -13.84 -4.06
CA LYS A 8 -4.11 -14.45 -2.89
C LYS A 8 -2.80 -15.17 -3.20
N ALA A 9 -2.76 -15.92 -4.31
CA ALA A 9 -1.59 -16.70 -4.68
C ALA A 9 -0.44 -15.78 -5.10
N CYS A 10 -0.74 -14.69 -5.81
CA CYS A 10 0.26 -13.67 -6.16
C CYS A 10 0.85 -13.00 -4.92
N SER A 11 0.02 -12.62 -3.94
CA SER A 11 0.48 -11.99 -2.70
C SER A 11 1.26 -12.93 -1.80
N GLN A 12 0.84 -14.19 -1.70
CA GLN A 12 1.61 -15.22 -1.02
C GLN A 12 2.99 -15.37 -1.66
N PHE A 13 3.05 -15.54 -2.98
CA PHE A 13 4.31 -15.67 -3.71
C PHE A 13 5.24 -14.47 -3.50
N LEU A 14 4.68 -13.26 -3.52
CA LEU A 14 5.41 -12.03 -3.22
C LEU A 14 6.05 -12.06 -1.82
N LEU A 15 5.28 -12.39 -0.79
CA LEU A 15 5.75 -12.45 0.59
C LEU A 15 6.79 -13.56 0.79
N GLN A 16 6.59 -14.72 0.17
CA GLN A 16 7.56 -15.83 0.23
C GLN A 16 8.94 -15.46 -0.35
N ILE A 17 8.99 -14.58 -1.37
CA ILE A 17 10.26 -14.07 -1.90
C ILE A 17 10.83 -12.99 -0.99
N ILE A 18 10.03 -11.97 -0.62
CA ILE A 18 10.52 -10.81 0.14
C ILE A 18 11.03 -11.22 1.54
N LEU A 19 10.33 -12.13 2.21
CA LEU A 19 10.65 -12.56 3.57
C LEU A 19 11.48 -13.85 3.60
N GLU A 20 11.87 -14.37 2.44
CA GLU A 20 12.60 -15.64 2.29
C GLU A 20 11.94 -16.85 2.98
N LYS A 21 10.62 -16.78 3.21
CA LYS A 21 9.82 -17.78 3.94
C LYS A 21 8.94 -18.58 2.97
N LYS A 22 9.49 -19.65 2.38
CA LYS A 22 8.82 -20.43 1.30
C LYS A 22 7.58 -21.20 1.75
N ASP A 23 7.48 -21.47 3.05
CA ASP A 23 6.37 -22.13 3.71
C ASP A 23 5.25 -21.15 4.13
N LEU A 24 5.40 -19.84 3.93
CA LEU A 24 4.36 -18.86 4.26
C LEU A 24 3.08 -19.13 3.45
N ILE A 25 1.95 -19.27 4.15
CA ILE A 25 0.62 -19.47 3.57
C ILE A 25 -0.27 -18.28 3.89
N VAL A 26 -0.77 -17.59 2.85
CA VAL A 26 -1.72 -16.48 3.02
C VAL A 26 -3.14 -17.02 3.09
N GLN A 27 -3.85 -16.64 4.15
CA GLN A 27 -5.26 -16.97 4.36
C GLN A 27 -6.19 -15.94 3.73
N LYS A 28 -5.90 -14.64 3.92
CA LYS A 28 -6.74 -13.54 3.46
C LYS A 28 -5.92 -12.46 2.77
N VAL A 29 -6.53 -11.83 1.76
CA VAL A 29 -6.01 -10.63 1.10
C VAL A 29 -7.14 -9.61 0.95
N HIS A 30 -6.86 -8.37 1.31
CA HIS A 30 -7.74 -7.23 1.15
C HIS A 30 -7.02 -6.13 0.36
N ALA A 31 -7.61 -5.70 -0.75
CA ALA A 31 -7.06 -4.65 -1.60
C ALA A 31 -7.75 -3.31 -1.33
N GLN A 32 -7.00 -2.21 -1.45
CA GLN A 32 -7.50 -0.84 -1.29
C GLN A 32 -8.30 -0.65 0.00
N HIS A 33 -7.71 -1.06 1.13
CA HIS A 33 -8.39 -1.02 2.41
C HIS A 33 -8.30 0.40 3.00
N ASP A 34 -9.43 1.10 3.04
CA ASP A 34 -9.55 2.39 3.71
C ASP A 34 -9.52 2.17 5.23
N VAL A 35 -8.36 2.42 5.83
CA VAL A 35 -8.17 2.42 7.27
C VAL A 35 -8.59 3.77 7.82
N LYS A 36 -9.76 3.79 8.46
CA LYS A 36 -10.33 5.00 9.04
C LYS A 36 -9.75 5.25 10.42
N ASN A 37 -9.19 6.43 10.62
CA ASN A 37 -8.83 6.91 11.96
C ASN A 37 -9.86 7.94 12.41
N LEU A 38 -10.55 7.68 13.52
CA LEU A 38 -11.60 8.56 14.07
C LEU A 38 -11.05 9.89 14.60
N GLN A 39 -9.77 9.96 14.99
CA GLN A 39 -9.15 11.15 15.59
C GLN A 39 -7.92 11.64 14.81
N GLY A 40 -7.60 11.01 13.67
CA GLY A 40 -6.36 11.26 12.92
C GLY A 40 -6.51 11.10 11.42
N ARG A 41 -5.39 10.98 10.70
CA ARG A 41 -5.41 10.83 9.24
C ARG A 41 -5.80 9.40 8.87
N SER A 42 -6.89 9.26 8.13
CA SER A 42 -7.20 7.97 7.49
C SER A 42 -6.17 7.70 6.39
N ILE A 43 -5.85 6.43 6.16
CA ILE A 43 -4.97 6.00 5.06
C ILE A 43 -5.68 4.95 4.22
N ARG A 44 -5.31 4.89 2.94
CA ARG A 44 -5.67 3.77 2.09
C ARG A 44 -4.45 2.88 1.95
N LEU A 45 -4.58 1.64 2.40
CA LEU A 45 -3.56 0.63 2.24
C LEU A 45 -3.75 -0.08 0.90
N ASP A 46 -2.65 -0.26 0.17
CA ASP A 46 -2.68 -0.87 -1.15
C ASP A 46 -3.14 -2.33 -1.05
N ILE A 47 -2.43 -3.16 -0.28
CA ILE A 47 -2.75 -4.57 -0.06
C ILE A 47 -2.48 -4.92 1.40
N ILE A 48 -3.47 -5.54 2.06
CA ILE A 48 -3.31 -6.19 3.37
C ILE A 48 -3.41 -7.70 3.16
N ALA A 49 -2.43 -8.46 3.64
CA ALA A 49 -2.47 -9.91 3.68
C ALA A 49 -2.38 -10.43 5.12
N ILE A 50 -2.99 -11.58 5.40
CA ILE A 50 -2.94 -12.24 6.70
C ILE A 50 -2.53 -13.70 6.48
N ASP A 51 -1.48 -14.17 7.16
CA ASP A 51 -1.03 -15.57 7.10
C ASP A 51 -1.82 -16.51 8.03
N GLU A 52 -1.43 -17.78 8.09
CA GLU A 52 -2.05 -18.79 8.96
C GLU A 52 -1.73 -18.62 10.45
N ASP A 53 -0.63 -17.94 10.77
CA ASP A 53 -0.21 -17.63 12.14
C ASP A 53 -0.85 -16.32 12.65
N GLY A 54 -1.63 -15.63 11.81
CA GLY A 54 -2.28 -14.36 12.14
C GLY A 54 -1.42 -13.13 11.91
N ARG A 55 -0.21 -13.26 11.33
CA ARG A 55 0.65 -12.13 11.00
C ARG A 55 0.02 -11.27 9.92
N VAL A 56 0.20 -9.97 10.02
CA VAL A 56 -0.44 -8.99 9.13
C VAL A 56 0.60 -8.26 8.30
N TYR A 57 0.42 -8.29 6.99
CA TYR A 57 1.31 -7.68 6.01
C TYR A 57 0.61 -6.55 5.28
N ASN A 58 1.15 -5.35 5.39
CA ASN A 58 0.77 -4.21 4.57
C ASN A 58 1.80 -4.00 3.48
N ILE A 59 1.40 -4.19 2.23
CA ILE A 59 2.26 -4.08 1.05
C ILE A 59 1.89 -2.82 0.29
N GLU A 60 2.82 -1.88 0.21
CA GLU A 60 2.68 -0.54 -0.37
C GLU A 60 3.55 -0.42 -1.62
N ILE A 61 2.95 -0.25 -2.80
CA ILE A 61 3.68 -0.19 -4.07
C ILE A 61 3.77 1.27 -4.53
N GLN A 62 4.96 1.86 -4.45
CA GLN A 62 5.15 3.30 -4.61
C GLN A 62 6.09 3.64 -5.77
N ARG A 63 5.53 4.32 -6.79
CA ARG A 63 6.31 4.88 -7.91
C ARG A 63 7.01 6.19 -7.56
N SER A 64 6.44 6.96 -6.63
CA SER A 64 7.02 8.23 -6.18
C SER A 64 7.64 8.06 -4.80
N ASP A 65 8.90 8.47 -4.66
CA ASP A 65 9.64 8.45 -3.39
C ASP A 65 8.91 9.24 -2.28
N LYS A 66 8.17 10.29 -2.66
CA LYS A 66 7.35 11.07 -1.70
C LYS A 66 6.29 10.23 -1.01
N GLY A 67 5.78 9.20 -1.70
CA GLY A 67 4.83 8.24 -1.16
C GLY A 67 5.47 7.26 -0.17
N ALA A 68 6.78 7.06 -0.19
CA ALA A 68 7.45 6.02 0.60
C ALA A 68 8.29 6.58 1.76
N SER A 69 7.93 7.76 2.30
CA SER A 69 8.70 8.35 3.40
C SER A 69 8.74 7.46 4.65
N ILE A 70 9.86 7.44 5.36
CA ILE A 70 10.05 6.68 6.61
C ILE A 70 8.98 6.99 7.68
N LYS A 71 8.48 8.24 7.71
CA LYS A 71 7.41 8.65 8.63
C LYS A 71 6.07 8.04 8.25
N ARG A 72 5.80 7.85 6.96
CA ARG A 72 4.61 7.14 6.48
C ARG A 72 4.69 5.66 6.87
N ALA A 73 5.85 5.02 6.73
CA ALA A 73 6.01 3.63 7.15
C ALA A 73 5.68 3.43 8.63
N ARG A 74 6.23 4.28 9.50
CA ARG A 74 5.86 4.28 10.93
C ARG A 74 4.38 4.54 11.15
N TYR A 75 3.78 5.49 10.43
CA TYR A 75 2.36 5.81 10.57
C TYR A 75 1.45 4.66 10.16
N ASN A 76 1.77 4.01 9.03
CA ASN A 76 1.07 2.82 8.56
C ASN A 76 1.14 1.68 9.59
N SER A 77 2.31 1.44 10.19
CA SER A 77 2.47 0.46 11.28
C SER A 77 1.53 0.77 12.44
N SER A 78 1.52 2.02 12.95
CA SER A 78 0.61 2.38 14.04
C SER A 78 -0.88 2.24 13.71
N LEU A 79 -1.25 2.38 12.43
CA LEU A 79 -2.62 2.23 12.00
C LEU A 79 -3.02 0.77 11.79
N LEU A 80 -2.08 -0.10 11.42
CA LEU A 80 -2.32 -1.54 11.40
C LEU A 80 -2.67 -2.02 12.80
N ASP A 81 -1.81 -1.76 13.78
CA ASP A 81 -2.01 -2.17 15.18
C ASP A 81 -3.39 -1.71 15.71
N ALA A 82 -3.77 -0.47 15.41
CA ALA A 82 -5.04 0.10 15.85
C ALA A 82 -6.28 -0.48 15.14
N ASN A 83 -6.13 -1.13 13.99
CA ASN A 83 -7.26 -1.67 13.20
C ASN A 83 -7.34 -3.19 13.21
N VAL A 84 -6.29 -3.87 13.69
CA VAL A 84 -6.30 -5.32 13.92
C VAL A 84 -6.72 -5.69 15.35
N THR A 85 -6.86 -4.70 16.23
CA THR A 85 -7.28 -4.87 17.63
C THR A 85 -8.73 -4.46 17.86
N GLU A 86 -9.41 -5.16 18.76
CA GLU A 86 -10.71 -4.78 19.29
C GLU A 86 -10.59 -4.05 20.64
N PRO A 87 -11.57 -3.21 21.01
CA PRO A 87 -11.57 -2.54 22.31
C PRO A 87 -11.54 -3.55 23.47
N GLY A 88 -10.46 -3.53 24.25
CA GLY A 88 -10.27 -4.40 25.42
C GLY A 88 -9.30 -5.55 25.19
N ASP A 89 -8.75 -5.70 23.99
CA ASP A 89 -7.67 -6.66 23.72
C ASP A 89 -6.42 -6.34 24.56
N ASP A 90 -5.76 -7.41 25.01
CA ASP A 90 -4.44 -7.30 25.65
C ASP A 90 -3.38 -6.95 24.60
N TYR A 91 -2.44 -6.06 24.95
CA TYR A 91 -1.35 -5.67 24.07
C TYR A 91 -0.43 -6.84 23.74
N GLU A 92 -0.32 -7.83 24.64
CA GLU A 92 0.46 -9.04 24.39
C GLU A 92 -0.15 -9.94 23.29
N ASN A 93 -1.39 -9.66 22.86
CA ASN A 93 -2.06 -10.37 21.77
C ASN A 93 -1.99 -9.59 20.44
N LEU A 94 -1.21 -8.50 20.38
CA LEU A 94 -0.97 -7.78 19.12
C LEU A 94 -0.36 -8.75 18.10
N ALA A 95 -0.91 -8.74 16.88
CA ALA A 95 -0.36 -9.54 15.80
C ALA A 95 1.02 -9.00 15.40
N GLU A 96 1.96 -9.90 15.09
CA GLU A 96 3.21 -9.53 14.42
C GLU A 96 2.89 -8.85 13.07
N THR A 97 3.41 -7.64 12.86
CA THR A 97 3.06 -6.81 11.70
C THR A 97 4.26 -6.47 10.83
N TYR A 98 4.00 -6.39 9.52
CA TYR A 98 4.97 -6.02 8.51
C TYR A 98 4.42 -4.88 7.66
N VAL A 99 5.19 -3.79 7.55
CA VAL A 99 4.95 -2.73 6.57
C VAL A 99 6.03 -2.79 5.49
N ILE A 100 5.64 -3.26 4.30
CA ILE A 100 6.54 -3.54 3.19
C ILE A 100 6.32 -2.51 2.09
N PHE A 101 7.28 -1.61 1.90
CA PHE A 101 7.30 -0.69 0.76
C PHE A 101 8.08 -1.28 -0.40
N ILE A 102 7.44 -1.42 -1.56
CA ILE A 102 8.11 -1.74 -2.82
C ILE A 102 8.21 -0.44 -3.61
N THR A 103 9.44 0.07 -3.75
CA THR A 103 9.68 1.39 -4.33
C THR A 103 10.36 1.29 -5.70
N GLU A 104 9.99 2.19 -6.62
CA GLU A 104 10.60 2.24 -7.96
C GLU A 104 12.08 2.66 -7.91
N ASN A 105 12.45 3.54 -6.97
CA ASN A 105 13.83 3.99 -6.75
C ASN A 105 14.38 3.52 -5.41
N ASP A 106 15.70 3.62 -5.23
CA ASP A 106 16.35 3.49 -3.93
C ASP A 106 16.06 4.69 -3.02
N VAL A 107 14.95 4.61 -2.27
CA VAL A 107 14.50 5.68 -1.37
C VAL A 107 15.44 5.86 -0.17
N LEU A 108 16.13 4.80 0.28
CA LEU A 108 17.04 4.83 1.42
C LEU A 108 18.50 5.11 1.03
N LYS A 109 18.83 5.05 -0.27
CA LYS A 109 20.08 5.50 -0.89
C LYS A 109 21.32 4.74 -0.44
N ALA A 110 21.16 3.46 -0.13
CA ALA A 110 22.26 2.60 0.30
C ALA A 110 22.64 1.53 -0.74
N GLY A 111 21.99 1.53 -1.91
CA GLY A 111 22.33 0.67 -3.05
C GLY A 111 22.04 -0.81 -2.83
N LEU A 112 21.14 -1.17 -1.91
CA LEU A 112 20.78 -2.55 -1.60
C LEU A 112 19.41 -2.89 -2.23
N PRO A 113 19.15 -4.18 -2.52
CA PRO A 113 17.87 -4.60 -3.11
C PRO A 113 16.74 -4.61 -2.09
N ILE A 114 17.07 -4.77 -0.80
CA ILE A 114 16.11 -4.84 0.30
C ILE A 114 16.74 -4.28 1.58
N TYR A 115 15.91 -3.69 2.43
CA TYR A 115 16.24 -3.14 3.72
C TYR A 115 15.25 -3.63 4.77
N HIS A 116 15.74 -4.21 5.85
CA HIS A 116 14.95 -4.58 7.03
C HIS A 116 15.23 -3.59 8.14
N ILE A 117 14.17 -3.06 8.74
CA ILE A 117 14.25 -2.04 9.79
C ILE A 117 13.50 -2.57 11.00
N ASP A 118 14.29 -2.93 12.01
CA ASP A 118 13.84 -3.44 13.30
C ASP A 118 14.33 -2.53 14.43
N ARG A 119 13.62 -2.55 15.57
CA ARG A 119 14.01 -1.77 16.75
C ARG A 119 15.00 -2.55 17.60
N THR A 120 15.98 -1.83 18.15
CA THR A 120 16.99 -2.39 19.04
C THR A 120 17.09 -1.58 20.33
N ILE A 121 17.48 -2.26 21.40
CA ILE A 121 17.81 -1.64 22.68
C ILE A 121 19.19 -1.01 22.53
N LYS A 122 19.27 0.31 22.60
CA LYS A 122 20.50 1.05 22.29
C LYS A 122 21.66 0.70 23.22
N GLU A 123 21.36 0.44 24.49
CA GLU A 123 22.33 0.20 25.56
C GLU A 123 22.96 -1.19 25.47
N THR A 124 22.21 -2.19 24.99
CA THR A 124 22.65 -3.59 24.95
C THR A 124 22.90 -4.10 23.53
N GLY A 125 22.38 -3.41 22.52
CA GLY A 125 22.34 -3.87 21.13
C GLY A 125 21.36 -5.01 20.88
N ALA A 126 20.62 -5.47 21.89
CA ALA A 126 19.67 -6.55 21.75
C ALA A 126 18.46 -6.13 20.89
N ALA A 127 17.80 -7.09 20.25
CA ALA A 127 16.51 -6.86 19.61
C ALA A 127 15.48 -6.39 20.65
N PHE A 128 14.65 -5.42 20.28
CA PHE A 128 13.59 -4.94 21.16
C PHE A 128 12.45 -5.96 21.28
N GLY A 129 12.16 -6.70 20.20
CA GLY A 129 11.22 -7.82 20.22
C GLY A 129 9.75 -7.41 20.23
N ASP A 130 9.40 -6.26 19.65
CA ASP A 130 8.02 -5.76 19.55
C ASP A 130 7.27 -6.24 18.30
N GLU A 131 7.81 -7.25 17.61
CA GLU A 131 7.13 -7.96 16.50
C GLU A 131 6.62 -7.03 15.38
N THR A 132 7.24 -5.86 15.26
CA THR A 132 6.91 -4.83 14.28
C THR A 132 8.06 -4.67 13.30
N HIS A 133 7.79 -4.92 12.03
CA HIS A 133 8.80 -4.94 10.98
C HIS A 133 8.48 -3.90 9.89
N ILE A 134 9.50 -3.15 9.47
CA ILE A 134 9.41 -2.30 8.29
C ILE A 134 10.42 -2.80 7.25
N VAL A 135 9.95 -3.05 6.04
CA VAL A 135 10.77 -3.52 4.93
C VAL A 135 10.67 -2.54 3.77
N TYR A 136 11.82 -2.20 3.17
CA TYR A 136 11.88 -1.46 1.92
C TYR A 136 12.54 -2.32 0.85
N VAL A 137 11.86 -2.49 -0.28
CA VAL A 137 12.36 -3.21 -1.46
C VAL A 137 12.65 -2.20 -2.56
N ASN A 138 13.87 -2.24 -3.08
CA ASN A 138 14.36 -1.38 -4.14
C ASN A 138 14.21 -2.06 -5.52
N SER A 139 13.23 -1.59 -6.31
CA SER A 139 12.91 -2.19 -7.61
C SER A 139 13.91 -1.86 -8.73
N GLN A 140 14.92 -1.02 -8.47
CA GLN A 140 15.96 -0.72 -9.46
C GLN A 140 16.91 -1.90 -9.65
N ILE A 141 17.06 -2.74 -8.61
CA ILE A 141 17.96 -3.89 -8.66
C ILE A 141 17.22 -5.09 -9.23
N LYS A 142 17.58 -5.45 -10.47
CA LYS A 142 16.98 -6.51 -11.28
C LYS A 142 18.02 -7.55 -11.66
N ASP A 143 18.73 -8.05 -10.65
CA ASP A 143 19.77 -9.05 -10.84
C ASP A 143 19.19 -10.48 -10.94
N GLY A 144 20.08 -11.48 -11.01
CA GLY A 144 19.69 -12.88 -11.17
C GLY A 144 19.05 -13.54 -9.94
N THR A 145 18.95 -12.84 -8.81
CA THR A 145 18.33 -13.37 -7.58
C THR A 145 16.82 -13.53 -7.77
N GLU A 146 16.17 -14.26 -6.86
CA GLU A 146 14.71 -14.40 -6.90
C GLU A 146 14.01 -13.04 -6.76
N LEU A 147 14.51 -12.20 -5.85
CA LEU A 147 14.04 -10.83 -5.65
C LEU A 147 14.32 -9.95 -6.87
N GLY A 148 15.52 -10.03 -7.45
CA GLY A 148 15.88 -9.27 -8.65
C GLY A 148 14.97 -9.59 -9.85
N LYS A 149 14.69 -10.88 -10.08
CA LYS A 149 13.71 -11.33 -11.09
C LYS A 149 12.30 -10.84 -10.78
N LEU A 150 11.92 -10.80 -9.50
CA LEU A 150 10.61 -10.30 -9.08
C LEU A 150 10.52 -8.80 -9.38
N MET A 151 11.57 -8.03 -9.07
CA MET A 151 11.63 -6.59 -9.36
C MET A 151 11.66 -6.29 -10.86
N HIS A 152 12.26 -7.17 -11.67
CA HIS A 152 12.12 -7.12 -13.12
C HIS A 152 10.64 -7.19 -13.52
N ASP A 153 9.93 -8.21 -13.06
CA ASP A 153 8.52 -8.45 -13.36
C ASP A 153 7.61 -7.31 -12.90
N PHE A 154 7.92 -6.65 -11.79
CA PHE A 154 7.17 -5.45 -11.34
C PHE A 154 7.22 -4.28 -12.34
N SER A 155 8.32 -4.17 -13.07
CA SER A 155 8.54 -3.14 -14.08
C SER A 155 8.17 -3.58 -15.50
N CYS A 156 7.99 -4.89 -15.70
CA CYS A 156 7.71 -5.46 -17.00
C CYS A 156 6.24 -5.25 -17.37
N THR A 157 6.00 -4.89 -18.63
CA THR A 157 4.64 -4.73 -19.14
C THR A 157 4.23 -5.88 -20.06
N ASP A 158 5.16 -6.56 -20.72
CA ASP A 158 4.86 -7.74 -21.52
C ASP A 158 4.93 -8.99 -20.64
N ALA A 159 3.83 -9.75 -20.60
CA ALA A 159 3.78 -10.97 -19.80
C ALA A 159 4.70 -12.08 -20.35
N ASN A 160 5.09 -12.03 -21.62
CA ASN A 160 6.00 -13.01 -22.21
C ASN A 160 7.45 -12.80 -21.76
N ASP A 161 7.78 -11.57 -21.34
CA ASP A 161 9.11 -11.21 -20.84
C ASP A 161 9.22 -11.35 -19.32
N MET A 162 8.15 -11.77 -18.62
CA MET A 162 8.16 -11.96 -17.17
C MET A 162 8.81 -13.30 -16.78
N HIS A 163 9.60 -13.28 -15.70
CA HIS A 163 10.27 -14.46 -15.15
C HIS A 163 9.31 -15.42 -14.44
N TYR A 164 8.32 -14.89 -13.73
CA TYR A 164 7.42 -15.69 -12.92
C TYR A 164 6.06 -15.87 -13.58
N LYS A 165 5.78 -17.12 -13.96
CA LYS A 165 4.54 -17.51 -14.63
C LYS A 165 3.29 -17.09 -13.85
N ILE A 166 3.30 -17.19 -12.52
CA ILE A 166 2.15 -16.80 -11.69
C ILE A 166 1.77 -15.32 -11.87
N LEU A 167 2.77 -14.44 -11.99
CA LEU A 167 2.54 -13.02 -12.23
C LEU A 167 2.21 -12.77 -13.71
N ALA A 168 2.92 -13.43 -14.62
CA ALA A 168 2.69 -13.34 -16.07
C ALA A 168 1.25 -13.70 -16.45
N ASP A 169 0.73 -14.81 -15.92
CA ASP A 169 -0.65 -15.25 -16.17
C ASP A 169 -1.67 -14.24 -15.66
N ARG A 170 -1.40 -13.64 -14.50
CA ARG A 170 -2.29 -12.63 -13.93
C ARG A 170 -2.24 -11.32 -14.72
N VAL A 171 -1.08 -10.93 -15.23
CA VAL A 171 -0.94 -9.79 -16.14
C VAL A 171 -1.65 -10.05 -17.47
N ARG A 172 -1.50 -11.25 -18.07
CA ARG A 172 -2.25 -11.65 -19.27
C ARG A 172 -3.75 -11.56 -19.06
N TYR A 173 -4.26 -12.08 -17.95
CA TYR A 173 -5.67 -11.98 -17.61
C TYR A 173 -6.17 -10.52 -17.67
N PHE A 174 -5.47 -9.56 -17.08
CA PHE A 174 -5.90 -8.17 -17.10
C PHE A 174 -5.72 -7.45 -18.45
N LYS A 175 -4.97 -8.02 -19.39
CA LYS A 175 -4.67 -7.42 -20.69
C LYS A 175 -5.41 -8.03 -21.87
N GLU A 176 -5.68 -9.33 -21.81
CA GLU A 176 -6.13 -10.12 -22.95
C GLU A 176 -7.47 -10.81 -22.69
N ASP A 177 -7.78 -11.17 -21.45
CA ASP A 177 -9.08 -11.77 -21.12
C ASP A 177 -10.17 -10.70 -21.03
N ALA A 178 -11.31 -10.94 -21.70
CA ALA A 178 -12.40 -9.95 -21.78
C ALA A 178 -12.90 -9.48 -20.40
N LYS A 179 -13.03 -10.40 -19.42
CA LYS A 179 -13.46 -10.03 -18.06
C LYS A 179 -12.37 -9.30 -17.31
N GLY A 180 -11.12 -9.71 -17.49
CA GLY A 180 -9.98 -9.03 -16.89
C GLY A 180 -9.81 -7.60 -17.41
N VAL A 181 -9.95 -7.40 -18.72
CA VAL A 181 -9.91 -6.08 -19.37
C VAL A 181 -11.06 -5.21 -18.86
N GLU A 182 -12.28 -5.72 -18.80
CA GLU A 182 -13.43 -4.97 -18.26
C GLU A 182 -13.19 -4.52 -16.81
N ALA A 183 -12.68 -5.43 -15.96
CA ALA A 183 -12.34 -5.11 -14.58
C ALA A 183 -11.24 -4.03 -14.49
N MET A 184 -10.23 -4.07 -15.36
CA MET A 184 -9.17 -3.07 -15.41
C MET A 184 -9.69 -1.71 -15.91
N CYS A 185 -10.55 -1.70 -16.94
CA CYS A 185 -11.21 -0.49 -17.43
C CYS A 185 -12.00 0.20 -16.33
N LYS A 186 -12.83 -0.56 -15.60
CA LYS A 186 -13.59 -0.05 -14.45
C LYS A 186 -12.67 0.52 -13.37
N ALA A 187 -11.62 -0.21 -12.98
CA ALA A 187 -10.66 0.28 -12.00
C ALA A 187 -9.97 1.58 -12.44
N MET A 188 -9.68 1.74 -13.74
CA MET A 188 -9.08 2.96 -14.28
C MET A 188 -10.06 4.14 -14.26
N GLU A 189 -11.34 3.91 -14.53
CA GLU A 189 -12.39 4.93 -14.40
C GLU A 189 -12.58 5.38 -12.95
N ASP A 190 -12.65 4.43 -12.01
CA ASP A 190 -12.81 4.73 -10.60
C ASP A 190 -11.61 5.54 -10.07
N MET A 191 -10.39 5.16 -10.45
CA MET A 191 -9.17 5.92 -10.12
C MET A 191 -9.19 7.35 -10.68
N ARG A 192 -9.69 7.55 -11.91
CA ARG A 192 -9.83 8.90 -12.49
C ARG A 192 -10.84 9.74 -11.74
N LYS A 193 -11.98 9.16 -11.34
CA LYS A 193 -13.00 9.83 -10.52
C LYS A 193 -12.44 10.22 -9.15
N GLU A 194 -11.71 9.32 -8.51
CA GLU A 194 -11.07 9.58 -7.22
C GLU A 194 -10.01 10.67 -7.30
N ALA A 195 -9.13 10.63 -8.30
CA ALA A 195 -8.10 11.66 -8.51
C ALA A 195 -8.72 13.04 -8.77
N ALA A 196 -9.81 13.11 -9.53
CA ALA A 196 -10.56 14.34 -9.73
C ALA A 196 -11.13 14.88 -8.41
N ALA A 197 -11.73 14.01 -7.60
CA ALA A 197 -12.27 14.40 -6.29
C ALA A 197 -11.18 14.85 -5.30
N GLU A 198 -10.02 14.19 -5.27
CA GLU A 198 -8.88 14.59 -4.45
C GLU A 198 -8.31 15.96 -4.87
N GLN A 199 -8.20 16.21 -6.17
CA GLN A 199 -7.75 17.50 -6.69
C GLN A 199 -8.72 18.63 -6.33
N LEU A 200 -10.03 18.34 -6.38
CA LEU A 200 -11.07 19.26 -5.94
C LEU A 200 -10.93 19.57 -4.43
N LEU A 201 -10.81 18.54 -3.58
CA LEU A 201 -10.59 18.70 -2.15
C LEU A 201 -9.31 19.49 -1.82
N LYS A 202 -8.22 19.25 -2.56
CA LYS A 202 -6.98 20.00 -2.41
C LYS A 202 -7.15 21.48 -2.73
N THR A 203 -7.89 21.79 -3.81
CA THR A 203 -8.21 23.16 -4.20
C THR A 203 -9.05 23.84 -3.14
N LEU A 204 -10.08 23.15 -2.66
CA LEU A 204 -10.95 23.62 -1.59
C LEU A 204 -10.18 23.92 -0.29
N ARG A 205 -9.32 22.99 0.16
CA ARG A 205 -8.46 23.21 1.35
C ARG A 205 -7.53 24.41 1.18
N ASN A 206 -7.01 24.64 -0.03
CA ASN A 206 -6.18 25.81 -0.30
C ASN A 206 -6.98 27.12 -0.23
N LEU A 207 -8.21 27.15 -0.77
CA LEU A 207 -9.08 28.32 -0.68
C LEU A 207 -9.43 28.63 0.78
N MET A 208 -9.80 27.61 1.56
CA MET A 208 -10.09 27.78 2.99
C MET A 208 -8.88 28.32 3.75
N LYS A 209 -7.68 27.76 3.51
CA LYS A 209 -6.46 28.16 4.20
C LYS A 209 -5.97 29.55 3.82
N ASN A 210 -5.98 29.89 2.54
CA ASN A 210 -5.35 31.12 2.03
C ASN A 210 -6.30 32.31 2.00
N LEU A 211 -7.61 32.08 1.83
CA LEU A 211 -8.62 33.13 1.72
C LEU A 211 -9.54 33.20 2.95
N GLY A 212 -9.40 32.26 3.91
CA GLY A 212 -10.25 32.20 5.11
C GLY A 212 -11.71 31.84 4.81
N TRP A 213 -11.99 31.29 3.63
CA TRP A 213 -13.34 30.92 3.23
C TRP A 213 -13.84 29.71 4.02
N THR A 214 -15.15 29.67 4.28
CA THR A 214 -15.81 28.44 4.71
C THR A 214 -15.82 27.41 3.58
N ALA A 215 -15.97 26.13 3.93
CA ALA A 215 -16.08 25.06 2.94
C ALA A 215 -17.21 25.31 1.93
N GLU A 216 -18.35 25.82 2.41
CA GLU A 216 -19.53 26.13 1.60
C GLU A 216 -19.31 27.28 0.62
N GLN A 217 -18.64 28.35 1.07
CA GLN A 217 -18.22 29.46 0.20
C GLN A 217 -17.24 28.98 -0.87
N ALA A 218 -16.25 28.17 -0.50
CA ALA A 218 -15.29 27.61 -1.44
C ALA A 218 -15.94 26.69 -2.48
N MET A 219 -16.82 25.76 -2.05
CA MET A 219 -17.54 24.88 -2.99
C MET A 219 -18.45 25.66 -3.95
N THR A 220 -19.14 26.68 -3.45
CA THR A 220 -20.01 27.52 -4.26
C THR A 220 -19.21 28.32 -5.29
N ALA A 221 -18.08 28.91 -4.89
CA ALA A 221 -17.18 29.62 -5.80
C ALA A 221 -16.53 28.70 -6.86
N MET A 222 -16.30 27.44 -6.50
CA MET A 222 -15.79 26.41 -7.42
C MET A 222 -16.87 25.87 -8.38
N GLY A 223 -18.14 26.26 -8.22
CA GLY A 223 -19.25 25.79 -9.05
C GLY A 223 -19.61 24.31 -8.82
N VAL A 224 -19.31 23.77 -7.64
CA VAL A 224 -19.63 22.38 -7.28
C VAL A 224 -21.14 22.21 -7.16
N SER A 225 -21.67 21.15 -7.77
CA SER A 225 -23.11 20.86 -7.72
C SER A 225 -23.57 20.52 -6.30
N GLU A 226 -24.83 20.82 -5.95
CA GLU A 226 -25.39 20.53 -4.62
C GLU A 226 -25.26 19.04 -4.23
N SER A 227 -25.45 18.13 -5.17
CA SER A 227 -25.29 16.68 -4.95
C SER A 227 -23.86 16.26 -4.59
N GLU A 228 -22.85 17.01 -5.06
CA GLU A 228 -21.43 16.73 -4.78
C GLU A 228 -20.96 17.39 -3.47
N LYS A 229 -21.59 18.49 -3.06
CA LYS A 229 -21.26 19.20 -1.82
C LYS A 229 -21.38 18.28 -0.59
N ASP A 230 -22.46 17.51 -0.49
CA ASP A 230 -22.68 16.57 0.62
C ASP A 230 -21.62 15.46 0.69
N ILE A 231 -21.14 15.01 -0.48
CA ILE A 231 -20.10 13.98 -0.57
C ILE A 231 -18.75 14.56 -0.13
N LEU A 232 -18.44 15.78 -0.58
CA LEU A 232 -17.19 16.45 -0.25
C LEU A 232 -17.13 16.88 1.21
N MET A 233 -18.25 17.34 1.80
CA MET A 233 -18.34 17.68 3.22
C MET A 233 -18.00 16.51 4.15
N LYS A 234 -18.29 15.27 3.72
CA LYS A 234 -17.90 14.06 4.47
C LYS A 234 -16.41 13.72 4.35
N ARG A 235 -15.67 14.36 3.43
CA ARG A 235 -14.25 14.09 3.11
C ARG A 235 -13.31 15.24 3.47
N ILE A 236 -13.85 16.40 3.86
CA ILE A 236 -13.09 17.57 4.29
C ILE A 236 -12.49 17.32 5.67
#